data_AF-A0A3M1DVV7-F1
#
_entry.id   AF-A0A3M1DVV7-F1
#
_cell.length_a   1.000
_cell.length_b   1.000
_cell.length_c   1.000
_cell.angle_alpha   90.00
_cell.angle_beta   90.00
_cell.angle_gamma   90.00
#
_symmetry.space_group_name_H-M   'P 1'
#
loop_
_entity.id
_entity.type
_entity.pdbx_description
1 polymer ?
#
loop_
_entity_poly.entity_id
_entity_poly.type
_entity_poly.pdbx_seq_one_letter_code
_entity_poly.pdbx_strand_id
1 'polypeptide(L)'
;MEAWEKVFLDDQALGKVHADLGCIACHGGVGGTTDMEEAHQGIVRDPDPAQTCASCHKSIVGTYLDSLHVTLAGYYTVLRVRGSEETWPQLMTAFDNHCDNCHASCGQCHVSRPTINEGGLLAKHEFKKVPPMNLTCTGCHGTRINDEYKGKNQTADGAKVPADVHFNPGGMACFACHTGDQMHGALGVFNHRYDGPPDPSCTQAGCHENIGGPDDQVAYHTSVHLEKVQCQVCHAAPYKHCYNCHVQLSDKGVPYFKVEPSEIYLIIGKNPIRSPERPWEYVVLRHVPIARDTYAYYGENLLPNFDARETWTYATPHTIQRRTPQTESCNSCHGNASLFLTEDFVRRKAPDELEANRNVIVTEIP
;
A
#
# COMPACT_ATOMS: atom_id res chain seq x y z
N MET A 1 3.55 -9.69 -42.67
CA MET A 1 3.24 -10.06 -41.28
C MET A 1 2.12 -11.06 -41.24
N GLU A 2 2.37 -12.15 -40.56
CA GLU A 2 1.41 -13.20 -40.26
C GLU A 2 0.32 -12.67 -39.31
N ALA A 3 -0.86 -13.32 -39.30
CA ALA A 3 -2.00 -12.84 -38.50
C ALA A 3 -1.73 -12.81 -36.97
N TRP A 4 -0.80 -13.62 -36.48
CA TRP A 4 -0.40 -13.66 -35.07
C TRP A 4 0.60 -12.55 -34.68
N GLU A 5 1.20 -11.86 -35.66
CA GLU A 5 2.05 -10.67 -35.46
C GLU A 5 1.21 -9.38 -35.49
N LYS A 6 -0.08 -9.47 -35.85
CA LYS A 6 -1.00 -8.33 -35.94
C LYS A 6 -1.96 -8.33 -34.76
N VAL A 7 -1.94 -7.26 -33.96
CA VAL A 7 -3.01 -6.98 -33.00
C VAL A 7 -4.02 -6.06 -33.68
N PHE A 8 -5.15 -6.62 -34.11
CA PHE A 8 -6.26 -5.80 -34.59
C PHE A 8 -6.97 -5.18 -33.40
N LEU A 9 -6.85 -3.86 -33.26
CA LEU A 9 -7.65 -3.09 -32.33
C LEU A 9 -8.97 -2.76 -33.01
N ASP A 10 -10.07 -3.16 -32.36
CA ASP A 10 -11.41 -2.79 -32.76
C ASP A 10 -11.67 -1.37 -32.23
N ASP A 11 -12.02 -0.42 -33.11
CA ASP A 11 -12.31 0.98 -32.75
C ASP A 11 -13.41 1.09 -31.68
N GLN A 12 -14.28 0.07 -31.56
CA GLN A 12 -15.27 -0.01 -30.47
C GLN A 12 -14.64 -0.12 -29.09
N ALA A 13 -13.42 -0.66 -28.98
CA ALA A 13 -12.73 -0.83 -27.71
C ALA A 13 -12.26 0.50 -27.11
N LEU A 14 -11.83 1.48 -27.92
CA LEU A 14 -11.33 2.78 -27.43
C LEU A 14 -12.45 3.71 -26.92
N GLY A 15 -13.69 3.42 -27.30
CA GLY A 15 -14.81 4.35 -27.20
C GLY A 15 -14.70 5.48 -28.22
N LYS A 16 -15.84 6.08 -28.58
CA LYS A 16 -15.93 7.00 -29.73
C LYS A 16 -14.89 8.14 -29.69
N VAL A 17 -14.74 8.80 -28.53
CA VAL A 17 -13.86 9.99 -28.42
C VAL A 17 -12.38 9.64 -28.58
N HIS A 18 -11.89 8.58 -27.93
CA HIS A 18 -10.48 8.20 -28.07
C HIS A 18 -10.19 7.52 -29.41
N ALA A 19 -11.14 6.76 -29.96
CA ALA A 19 -11.01 6.17 -31.30
C ALA A 19 -10.82 7.25 -32.37
N ASP A 20 -11.59 8.33 -32.30
CA ASP A 20 -11.53 9.46 -33.24
C ASP A 20 -10.16 10.17 -33.24
N LEU A 21 -9.37 10.08 -32.15
CA LEU A 21 -8.01 10.64 -32.07
C LEU A 21 -6.95 9.75 -32.73
N GLY A 22 -7.19 8.44 -32.80
CA GLY A 22 -6.26 7.44 -33.31
C GLY A 22 -5.05 7.19 -32.40
N CYS A 23 -4.31 6.11 -32.69
CA CYS A 23 -3.20 5.63 -31.86
C CYS A 23 -2.07 6.67 -31.70
N ILE A 24 -1.74 7.37 -32.79
CA ILE A 24 -0.59 8.27 -32.88
C ILE A 24 -0.76 9.49 -31.98
N ALA A 25 -1.99 9.97 -31.77
CA ALA A 25 -2.25 11.13 -30.92
C ALA A 25 -1.81 10.91 -29.47
N CYS A 26 -1.85 9.68 -28.98
CA CYS A 26 -1.44 9.34 -27.61
C CYS A 26 -0.05 8.70 -27.58
N HIS A 27 0.23 7.78 -28.50
CA HIS A 27 1.43 6.94 -28.43
C HIS A 27 2.57 7.42 -29.32
N GLY A 28 2.35 8.38 -30.22
CA GLY A 28 3.29 8.69 -31.29
C GLY A 28 3.36 7.58 -32.33
N GLY A 29 4.51 7.45 -33.01
CA GLY A 29 4.68 6.51 -34.12
C GLY A 29 4.60 7.18 -35.49
N VAL A 30 4.69 6.36 -36.53
CA VAL A 30 4.71 6.81 -37.93
C VAL A 30 3.40 6.43 -38.62
N GLY A 31 2.65 7.44 -39.08
CA GLY A 31 1.42 7.25 -39.82
C GLY A 31 1.65 7.01 -41.31
N GLY A 32 0.66 6.43 -41.99
CA GLY A 32 0.66 6.28 -43.46
C GLY A 32 1.45 5.08 -44.00
N THR A 33 1.94 4.20 -43.11
CA THR A 33 2.58 2.93 -43.47
C THR A 33 1.76 1.73 -42.98
N THR A 34 1.96 0.59 -43.65
CA THR A 34 1.40 -0.72 -43.24
C THR A 34 2.46 -1.68 -42.74
N ASP A 35 3.73 -1.25 -42.78
CA ASP A 35 4.83 -1.95 -42.15
C ASP A 35 4.79 -1.70 -40.63
N MET A 36 4.85 -2.78 -39.84
CA MET A 36 4.71 -2.69 -38.39
C MET A 36 5.91 -2.04 -37.72
N GLU A 37 7.11 -2.40 -38.17
CA GLU A 37 8.33 -1.88 -37.57
C GLU A 37 8.39 -0.38 -37.81
N GLU A 38 8.13 0.06 -39.05
CA GLU A 38 8.04 1.47 -39.42
C GLU A 38 6.93 2.19 -38.63
N ALA A 39 5.71 1.65 -38.59
CA ALA A 39 4.59 2.26 -37.87
C ALA A 39 4.88 2.46 -36.37
N HIS A 40 5.61 1.53 -35.77
CA HIS A 40 5.92 1.52 -34.34
C HIS A 40 7.23 2.23 -33.98
N GLN A 41 7.96 2.82 -34.94
CA GLN A 41 9.14 3.62 -34.63
C GLN A 41 8.76 4.82 -33.76
N GLY A 42 9.37 4.92 -32.57
CA GLY A 42 9.15 6.03 -31.63
C GLY A 42 7.85 5.95 -30.82
N ILE A 43 7.16 4.79 -30.81
CA ILE A 43 5.99 4.62 -29.96
C ILE A 43 6.36 4.64 -28.47
N VAL A 44 5.61 5.45 -27.73
CA VAL A 44 5.63 5.50 -26.27
C VAL A 44 4.48 4.65 -25.74
N ARG A 45 4.81 3.52 -25.09
CA ARG A 45 3.80 2.57 -24.59
C ARG A 45 2.89 3.16 -23.51
N ASP A 46 3.47 3.94 -22.61
CA ASP A 46 2.76 4.61 -21.52
C ASP A 46 3.05 6.12 -21.60
N PRO A 47 2.15 6.90 -22.24
CA PRO A 47 2.41 8.29 -22.54
C PRO A 47 2.26 9.20 -21.31
N ASP A 48 2.98 10.32 -21.33
CA ASP A 48 2.88 11.35 -20.30
C ASP A 48 1.48 11.98 -20.27
N PRO A 49 0.71 11.80 -19.17
CA PRO A 49 -0.65 12.34 -19.06
C PRO A 49 -0.72 13.87 -19.20
N ALA A 50 0.34 14.59 -18.84
CA ALA A 50 0.41 16.04 -18.99
C ALA A 50 0.37 16.47 -20.46
N GLN A 51 0.92 15.64 -21.36
CA GLN A 51 1.01 15.92 -22.78
C GLN A 51 -0.20 15.39 -23.54
N THR A 52 -0.68 14.20 -23.19
CA THR A 52 -1.70 13.50 -23.98
C THR A 52 -3.11 13.61 -23.41
N CYS A 53 -3.26 13.67 -22.08
CA CYS A 53 -4.56 13.59 -21.43
C CYS A 53 -5.07 14.97 -20.97
N ALA A 54 -4.18 15.93 -20.71
CA ALA A 54 -4.50 17.21 -20.07
C ALA A 54 -5.48 18.10 -20.85
N SER A 55 -5.55 17.95 -22.17
CA SER A 55 -6.47 18.72 -23.03
C SER A 55 -7.95 18.41 -22.75
N CYS A 56 -8.26 17.17 -22.33
CA CYS A 56 -9.63 16.72 -22.02
C CYS A 56 -9.84 16.42 -20.53
N HIS A 57 -8.81 15.97 -19.83
CA HIS A 57 -8.85 15.55 -18.42
C HIS A 57 -8.10 16.50 -17.48
N LYS A 58 -8.07 17.79 -17.83
CA LYS A 58 -7.28 18.84 -17.16
C LYS A 58 -7.34 18.80 -15.63
N SER A 59 -8.53 18.63 -15.05
CA SER A 59 -8.71 18.65 -13.60
C SER A 59 -7.95 17.53 -12.91
N ILE A 60 -8.08 16.28 -13.40
CA ILE A 60 -7.47 15.11 -12.78
C ILE A 60 -5.97 15.10 -13.05
N VAL A 61 -5.55 15.46 -14.27
CA VAL A 61 -4.12 15.56 -14.61
C VAL A 61 -3.42 16.63 -13.76
N GLY A 62 -4.11 17.74 -13.47
CA GLY A 62 -3.57 18.83 -12.68
C GLY A 62 -3.24 18.46 -11.23
N THR A 63 -3.92 17.48 -10.63
CA THR A 63 -3.68 17.03 -9.25
C THR A 63 -2.96 15.69 -9.19
N TYR A 64 -2.94 14.93 -10.28
CA TYR A 64 -2.36 13.59 -10.33
C TYR A 64 -0.88 13.56 -9.91
N LEU A 65 -0.10 14.58 -10.26
CA LEU A 65 1.31 14.68 -9.87
C LEU A 65 1.52 14.82 -8.36
N ASP A 66 0.48 15.19 -7.60
CA ASP A 66 0.52 15.28 -6.14
C ASP A 66 0.20 13.94 -5.46
N SER A 67 -0.30 12.95 -6.22
CA SER A 67 -0.68 11.64 -5.69
C SER A 67 0.53 10.85 -5.20
N LEU A 68 0.38 10.18 -4.05
CA LEU A 68 1.38 9.25 -3.52
C LEU A 68 1.65 8.05 -4.44
N HIS A 69 0.71 7.69 -5.33
CA HIS A 69 0.92 6.64 -6.31
C HIS A 69 1.87 7.06 -7.44
N VAL A 70 2.11 8.37 -7.58
CA VAL A 70 3.02 8.97 -8.56
C VAL A 70 4.30 9.41 -7.87
N THR A 71 4.20 10.23 -6.83
CA THR A 71 5.38 10.76 -6.16
C THR A 71 6.19 9.72 -5.41
N LEU A 72 5.56 8.61 -5.01
CA LEU A 72 6.12 7.61 -4.09
C LEU A 72 6.67 8.25 -2.80
N ALA A 73 6.22 9.45 -2.43
CA ALA A 73 6.81 10.28 -1.37
C ALA A 73 6.89 9.54 -0.03
N GLY A 74 5.96 8.64 0.25
CA GLY A 74 5.99 7.77 1.43
C GLY A 74 7.30 6.99 1.57
N TYR A 75 7.83 6.42 0.49
CA TYR A 75 9.11 5.71 0.52
C TYR A 75 10.28 6.66 0.74
N TYR A 76 10.32 7.78 0.01
CA TYR A 76 11.37 8.78 0.18
C TYR A 76 11.43 9.31 1.60
N THR A 77 10.27 9.62 2.19
CA THR A 77 10.15 10.10 3.58
C THR A 77 10.76 9.10 4.56
N VAL A 78 10.39 7.81 4.48
CA VAL A 78 10.91 6.83 5.43
C VAL A 78 12.40 6.50 5.20
N LEU A 79 12.86 6.51 3.95
CA LEU A 79 14.28 6.32 3.63
C LEU A 79 15.12 7.50 4.08
N ARG A 80 14.63 8.74 3.93
CA ARG A 80 15.31 9.96 4.40
C ARG A 80 15.58 9.93 5.90
N VAL A 81 14.64 9.41 6.69
CA VAL A 81 14.80 9.32 8.16
C VAL A 81 15.94 8.37 8.55
N ARG A 82 16.14 7.27 7.81
CA ARG A 82 17.20 6.29 8.11
C ARG A 82 18.52 6.54 7.38
N GLY A 83 18.47 7.20 6.24
CA GLY A 83 19.63 7.61 5.45
C GLY A 83 20.30 8.88 5.98
N SER A 84 21.24 9.39 5.19
CA SER A 84 21.93 10.67 5.38
C SER A 84 22.11 11.36 4.02
N GLU A 85 22.54 12.63 4.00
CA GLU A 85 22.89 13.29 2.72
C GLU A 85 24.00 12.56 1.97
N GLU A 86 24.97 12.01 2.70
CA GLU A 86 26.11 11.26 2.14
C GLU A 86 25.69 9.93 1.51
N THR A 87 24.78 9.20 2.14
CA THR A 87 24.31 7.88 1.66
C THR A 87 23.17 7.97 0.65
N TRP A 88 22.55 9.15 0.50
CA TRP A 88 21.37 9.34 -0.34
C TRP A 88 21.57 8.95 -1.80
N PRO A 89 22.67 9.31 -2.51
CA PRO A 89 22.83 8.94 -3.91
C PRO A 89 22.81 7.42 -4.16
N GLN A 90 23.45 6.64 -3.28
CA GLN A 90 23.49 5.19 -3.35
C GLN A 90 22.15 4.57 -2.95
N LEU A 91 21.47 5.13 -1.94
CA LEU A 91 20.10 4.72 -1.60
C LEU A 91 19.13 4.95 -2.76
N MET A 92 19.25 6.06 -3.50
CA MET A 92 18.42 6.32 -4.68
C MET A 92 18.73 5.36 -5.81
N THR A 93 19.99 5.00 -6.01
CA THR A 93 20.34 3.92 -6.95
C THR A 93 19.64 2.59 -6.57
N ALA A 94 19.58 2.25 -5.28
CA ALA A 94 18.84 1.07 -4.85
C ALA A 94 17.32 1.23 -5.03
N PHE A 95 16.79 2.42 -4.74
CA PHE A 95 15.38 2.74 -4.90
C PHE A 95 14.92 2.61 -6.35
N ASP A 96 15.65 3.18 -7.30
CA ASP A 96 15.36 3.14 -8.74
C ASP A 96 15.45 1.71 -9.30
N ASN A 97 16.24 0.83 -8.69
CA ASN A 97 16.31 -0.56 -9.13
C ASN A 97 15.16 -1.42 -8.57
N HIS A 98 14.67 -1.11 -7.37
CA HIS A 98 13.85 -2.06 -6.59
C HIS A 98 12.46 -1.58 -6.21
N CYS A 99 12.24 -0.27 -6.14
CA CYS A 99 11.10 0.31 -5.45
C CYS A 99 10.23 1.18 -6.38
N ASP A 100 10.84 1.82 -7.37
CA ASP A 100 10.19 2.75 -8.30
C ASP A 100 9.15 2.07 -9.23
N ASN A 101 9.26 0.76 -9.43
CA ASN A 101 8.33 -0.05 -10.23
C ASN A 101 6.87 -0.04 -9.73
N CYS A 102 6.62 0.51 -8.54
CA CYS A 102 5.28 0.73 -8.00
C CYS A 102 4.65 2.06 -8.46
N HIS A 103 5.40 2.95 -9.11
CA HIS A 103 4.90 4.20 -9.67
C HIS A 103 3.77 3.90 -10.65
N ALA A 104 2.60 4.50 -10.42
CA ALA A 104 1.41 4.27 -11.23
C ALA A 104 1.27 5.34 -12.32
N SER A 105 0.79 4.94 -13.50
CA SER A 105 0.28 5.85 -14.54
C SER A 105 -1.25 5.79 -14.66
N CYS A 106 -1.86 6.71 -15.41
CA CYS A 106 -3.27 6.60 -15.79
C CYS A 106 -3.55 5.26 -16.52
N GLY A 107 -2.62 4.83 -17.38
CA GLY A 107 -2.74 3.59 -18.15
C GLY A 107 -2.79 2.35 -17.26
N GLN A 108 -1.92 2.26 -16.25
CA GLN A 108 -1.81 1.08 -15.37
C GLN A 108 -3.01 0.86 -14.42
N CYS A 109 -3.90 1.84 -14.33
CA CYS A 109 -5.18 1.69 -13.65
C CYS A 109 -6.32 1.53 -14.66
N HIS A 110 -6.35 2.35 -15.71
CA HIS A 110 -7.54 2.49 -16.55
C HIS A 110 -7.50 1.69 -17.86
N VAL A 111 -6.35 1.16 -18.29
CA VAL A 111 -6.21 0.48 -19.60
C VAL A 111 -5.46 -0.85 -19.49
N SER A 112 -4.40 -0.90 -18.69
CA SER A 112 -3.53 -2.05 -18.51
C SER A 112 -3.41 -2.44 -17.04
N ARG A 113 -2.90 -3.65 -16.79
CA ARG A 113 -2.41 -4.05 -15.48
C ARG A 113 -1.08 -3.33 -15.19
N PRO A 114 -0.73 -3.15 -13.91
CA PRO A 114 0.58 -2.59 -13.54
C PRO A 114 1.74 -3.39 -14.11
N THR A 115 2.84 -2.71 -14.45
CA THR A 115 4.05 -3.33 -15.02
C THR A 115 4.67 -4.36 -14.08
N ILE A 116 4.64 -4.09 -12.77
CA ILE A 116 5.11 -5.01 -11.72
C ILE A 116 4.36 -6.35 -11.71
N ASN A 117 3.18 -6.41 -12.33
CA ASN A 117 2.36 -7.59 -12.47
C ASN A 117 2.28 -8.06 -13.93
N GLU A 118 3.41 -7.97 -14.65
CA GLU A 118 3.62 -8.38 -16.05
C GLU A 118 2.82 -7.57 -17.11
N GLY A 119 2.10 -6.54 -16.70
CA GLY A 119 1.31 -5.70 -17.60
C GLY A 119 0.19 -6.47 -18.32
N GLY A 120 -0.11 -6.04 -19.54
CA GLY A 120 -1.22 -6.55 -20.35
C GLY A 120 -2.50 -5.75 -20.20
N LEU A 121 -3.30 -5.74 -21.25
CA LEU A 121 -4.53 -4.97 -21.33
C LEU A 121 -5.63 -5.54 -20.42
N LEU A 122 -6.40 -4.67 -19.77
CA LEU A 122 -7.50 -5.06 -18.88
C LEU A 122 -8.68 -5.66 -19.65
N ALA A 123 -9.04 -5.02 -20.77
CA ALA A 123 -10.16 -5.43 -21.61
C ALA A 123 -9.98 -4.82 -23.02
N LYS A 124 -9.07 -5.39 -23.83
CA LYS A 124 -8.57 -4.73 -25.05
C LYS A 124 -8.07 -3.30 -24.68
N HIS A 125 -8.14 -2.34 -25.59
CA HIS A 125 -7.70 -0.96 -25.33
C HIS A 125 -8.81 -0.07 -24.71
N GLU A 126 -9.71 -0.65 -23.93
CA GLU A 126 -10.82 0.07 -23.31
C GLU A 126 -10.38 0.83 -22.06
N PHE A 127 -10.65 2.15 -22.05
CA PHE A 127 -10.48 3.00 -20.89
C PHE A 127 -11.57 2.75 -19.86
N LYS A 128 -11.25 2.01 -18.80
CA LYS A 128 -12.13 1.72 -17.67
C LYS A 128 -12.18 2.91 -16.72
N LYS A 129 -13.29 3.65 -16.71
CA LYS A 129 -13.52 4.74 -15.74
C LYS A 129 -13.35 4.24 -14.29
N VAL A 130 -13.93 3.09 -13.96
CA VAL A 130 -13.72 2.40 -12.68
C VAL A 130 -12.85 1.18 -12.95
N PRO A 131 -11.62 1.14 -12.42
CA PRO A 131 -10.69 0.06 -12.73
C PRO A 131 -11.08 -1.24 -11.99
N PRO A 132 -10.90 -2.41 -12.62
CA PRO A 132 -11.18 -3.70 -11.98
C PRO A 132 -10.15 -3.97 -10.89
N MET A 133 -10.55 -3.83 -9.63
CA MET A 133 -9.63 -3.84 -8.47
C MET A 133 -8.71 -5.07 -8.40
N ASN A 134 -9.19 -6.24 -8.85
CA ASN A 134 -8.45 -7.50 -8.81
C ASN A 134 -7.28 -7.57 -9.82
N LEU A 135 -7.31 -6.71 -10.82
CA LEU A 135 -6.28 -6.67 -11.87
C LEU A 135 -5.37 -5.44 -11.73
N THR A 136 -5.86 -4.38 -11.06
CA THR A 136 -5.15 -3.11 -10.92
C THR A 136 -4.64 -2.94 -9.50
N CYS A 137 -5.52 -2.64 -8.54
CA CYS A 137 -5.16 -2.38 -7.13
C CYS A 137 -4.36 -3.54 -6.54
N THR A 138 -4.85 -4.77 -6.69
CA THR A 138 -4.18 -5.96 -6.15
C THR A 138 -3.00 -6.42 -6.99
N GLY A 139 -2.76 -5.82 -8.17
CA GLY A 139 -1.54 -6.02 -8.94
C GLY A 139 -0.30 -5.49 -8.21
N CYS A 140 -0.44 -4.35 -7.51
CA CYS A 140 0.61 -3.80 -6.64
C CYS A 140 0.39 -4.18 -5.17
N HIS A 141 -0.86 -4.15 -4.69
CA HIS A 141 -1.22 -4.43 -3.29
C HIS A 141 -1.62 -5.90 -3.05
N GLY A 142 -0.98 -6.84 -3.74
CA GLY A 142 -1.34 -8.26 -3.76
C GLY A 142 -1.08 -8.99 -2.44
N THR A 143 0.12 -9.53 -2.28
CA THR A 143 0.45 -10.54 -1.25
C THR A 143 0.25 -10.08 0.20
N ARG A 144 0.21 -8.77 0.44
CA ARG A 144 -0.06 -8.18 1.76
C ARG A 144 -1.54 -7.79 1.90
N ILE A 145 -2.04 -6.89 1.06
CA ILE A 145 -3.37 -6.30 1.27
C ILE A 145 -4.49 -7.21 0.74
N ASN A 146 -4.37 -7.72 -0.49
CA ASN A 146 -5.39 -8.61 -1.06
C ASN A 146 -5.54 -9.91 -0.25
N ASP A 147 -4.43 -10.47 0.24
CA ASP A 147 -4.47 -11.73 0.98
C ASP A 147 -5.07 -11.55 2.39
N GLU A 148 -4.84 -10.40 3.02
CA GLU A 148 -5.53 -10.00 4.26
C GLU A 148 -7.02 -9.78 4.00
N TYR A 149 -7.36 -8.90 3.04
CA TYR A 149 -8.74 -8.50 2.77
C TYR A 149 -9.63 -9.67 2.37
N LYS A 150 -9.09 -10.64 1.62
CA LYS A 150 -9.81 -11.81 1.11
C LYS A 150 -9.61 -13.08 1.93
N GLY A 151 -8.91 -13.03 3.06
CA GLY A 151 -8.74 -14.19 3.95
C GLY A 151 -7.96 -15.34 3.33
N LYS A 152 -6.86 -15.02 2.63
CA LYS A 152 -5.97 -16.02 1.99
C LYS A 152 -4.77 -16.40 2.86
N ASN A 153 -4.61 -15.72 3.99
CA ASN A 153 -3.51 -15.93 4.92
C ASN A 153 -3.80 -17.07 5.91
N GLN A 154 -2.73 -17.66 6.45
CA GLN A 154 -2.78 -18.68 7.49
C GLN A 154 -1.77 -18.38 8.60
N THR A 155 -2.14 -18.65 9.85
CA THR A 155 -1.23 -18.59 11.00
C THR A 155 -0.20 -19.72 10.96
N ALA A 156 0.82 -19.65 11.82
CA ALA A 156 1.93 -20.61 11.84
C ALA A 156 1.49 -22.06 12.11
N ASP A 157 0.39 -22.26 12.82
CA ASP A 157 -0.26 -23.55 13.09
C ASP A 157 -1.20 -24.01 11.96
N GLY A 158 -1.28 -23.26 10.86
CA GLY A 158 -2.09 -23.58 9.68
C GLY A 158 -3.55 -23.11 9.76
N ALA A 159 -3.97 -22.46 10.84
CA ALA A 159 -5.33 -21.94 10.95
C ALA A 159 -5.56 -20.81 9.93
N LYS A 160 -6.74 -20.80 9.30
CA LYS A 160 -7.10 -19.76 8.33
C LYS A 160 -7.39 -18.45 9.04
N VAL A 161 -6.84 -17.36 8.52
CA VAL A 161 -7.26 -16.02 8.92
C VAL A 161 -8.53 -15.66 8.14
N PRO A 162 -9.62 -15.23 8.80
CA PRO A 162 -10.85 -14.87 8.12
C PRO A 162 -10.66 -13.65 7.20
N ALA A 163 -11.43 -13.60 6.12
CA ALA A 163 -11.51 -12.43 5.25
C ALA A 163 -12.15 -11.25 5.99
N ASP A 164 -11.79 -10.03 5.58
CA ASP A 164 -12.39 -8.81 6.11
C ASP A 164 -13.92 -8.83 5.91
N VAL A 165 -14.67 -8.42 6.93
CA VAL A 165 -16.15 -8.42 6.88
C VAL A 165 -16.72 -7.46 5.84
N HIS A 166 -15.97 -6.44 5.45
CA HIS A 166 -16.37 -5.56 4.35
C HIS A 166 -16.23 -6.29 3.01
N PHE A 167 -15.22 -7.16 2.86
CA PHE A 167 -15.07 -7.97 1.66
C PHE A 167 -16.04 -9.15 1.63
N ASN A 168 -16.16 -9.92 2.71
CA ASN A 168 -16.95 -11.15 2.73
C ASN A 168 -18.15 -11.01 3.66
N PRO A 169 -19.40 -11.22 3.18
CA PRO A 169 -19.77 -11.85 1.89
C PRO A 169 -20.05 -10.90 0.72
N GLY A 170 -20.04 -9.57 0.92
CA GLY A 170 -20.60 -8.60 -0.03
C GLY A 170 -19.70 -8.17 -1.20
N GLY A 171 -18.41 -8.51 -1.16
CA GLY A 171 -17.42 -8.16 -2.18
C GLY A 171 -17.11 -6.67 -2.26
N MET A 172 -17.14 -5.92 -1.15
CA MET A 172 -16.90 -4.47 -1.17
C MET A 172 -15.59 -4.15 -1.88
N ALA A 173 -15.66 -3.23 -2.85
CA ALA A 173 -14.50 -2.86 -3.64
C ALA A 173 -13.62 -1.86 -2.89
N CYS A 174 -12.32 -1.84 -3.19
CA CYS A 174 -11.36 -0.93 -2.54
C CYS A 174 -11.82 0.53 -2.60
N PHE A 175 -12.40 0.95 -3.73
CA PHE A 175 -12.84 2.32 -3.96
C PHE A 175 -14.13 2.72 -3.23
N ALA A 176 -14.77 1.79 -2.52
CA ALA A 176 -15.87 2.11 -1.60
C ALA A 176 -15.36 2.78 -0.32
N CYS A 177 -14.12 2.48 0.08
CA CYS A 177 -13.43 3.20 1.16
C CYS A 177 -12.46 4.24 0.59
N HIS A 178 -11.74 3.89 -0.47
CA HIS A 178 -10.71 4.75 -1.05
C HIS A 178 -11.19 5.56 -2.26
N THR A 179 -11.38 6.87 -2.11
CA THR A 179 -12.00 7.68 -3.16
C THR A 179 -11.06 7.98 -4.33
N GLY A 180 -11.63 8.36 -5.48
CA GLY A 180 -10.86 8.83 -6.63
C GLY A 180 -10.01 10.07 -6.30
N ASP A 181 -10.51 10.96 -5.44
CA ASP A 181 -9.78 12.17 -5.04
C ASP A 181 -8.52 11.83 -4.24
N GLN A 182 -8.57 10.81 -3.38
CA GLN A 182 -7.40 10.28 -2.69
C GLN A 182 -6.38 9.67 -3.67
N MET A 183 -6.87 8.93 -4.67
CA MET A 183 -6.02 8.23 -5.63
C MET A 183 -5.36 9.17 -6.64
N HIS A 184 -6.03 10.26 -7.00
CA HIS A 184 -5.59 11.22 -8.01
C HIS A 184 -4.99 12.52 -7.41
N GLY A 185 -4.66 12.54 -6.12
CA GLY A 185 -3.99 13.67 -5.47
C GLY A 185 -4.85 14.91 -5.27
N ALA A 186 -6.17 14.83 -5.48
CA ALA A 186 -7.07 15.98 -5.38
C ALA A 186 -7.24 16.50 -3.93
N LEU A 187 -6.83 15.71 -2.94
CA LEU A 187 -6.83 16.12 -1.53
C LEU A 187 -5.56 16.89 -1.12
N GLY A 188 -4.60 17.07 -2.03
CA GLY A 188 -3.36 17.83 -1.81
C GLY A 188 -2.10 16.96 -1.81
N VAL A 189 -0.98 17.62 -1.52
CA VAL A 189 0.35 17.00 -1.49
C VAL A 189 0.60 16.38 -0.11
N PHE A 190 0.95 15.11 -0.10
CA PHE A 190 1.30 14.37 1.12
C PHE A 190 2.68 13.72 0.99
N ASN A 191 3.38 13.59 2.11
CA ASN A 191 4.69 12.93 2.19
C ASN A 191 4.57 11.49 2.70
N HIS A 192 3.42 11.13 3.27
CA HIS A 192 3.13 9.79 3.76
C HIS A 192 1.62 9.50 3.70
N ARG A 193 1.25 8.22 3.56
CA ARG A 193 -0.16 7.75 3.54
C ARG A 193 -0.95 8.00 4.84
N TYR A 194 -0.30 8.52 5.88
CA TYR A 194 -0.89 8.81 7.19
C TYR A 194 -0.82 10.31 7.50
N ASP A 195 -0.46 11.14 6.53
CA ASP A 195 -0.58 12.59 6.67
C ASP A 195 -2.06 12.99 6.59
N GLY A 196 -2.45 14.01 7.35
CA GLY A 196 -3.85 14.46 7.43
C GLY A 196 -4.75 13.56 8.29
N PRO A 197 -6.08 13.71 8.20
CA PRO A 197 -7.05 12.91 8.97
C PRO A 197 -6.93 11.39 8.73
N PRO A 198 -7.47 10.54 9.62
CA PRO A 198 -7.43 9.08 9.48
C PRO A 198 -8.41 8.58 8.40
N ASP A 199 -8.14 8.93 7.15
CA ASP A 199 -8.95 8.52 5.99
C ASP A 199 -8.32 7.34 5.23
N PRO A 200 -9.12 6.36 4.77
CA PRO A 200 -10.54 6.19 5.07
C PRO A 200 -10.78 5.89 6.55
N SER A 201 -11.88 6.43 7.09
CA SER A 201 -12.24 6.30 8.50
C SER A 201 -13.35 5.27 8.70
N CYS A 202 -13.30 4.55 9.82
CA CYS A 202 -14.39 3.65 10.23
C CYS A 202 -15.69 4.43 10.47
N THR A 203 -15.59 5.66 10.95
CA THR A 203 -16.72 6.53 11.32
C THR A 203 -17.02 7.59 10.27
N GLN A 204 -16.51 7.45 9.04
CA GLN A 204 -16.90 8.34 7.95
C GLN A 204 -18.39 8.18 7.61
N ALA A 205 -18.95 9.19 6.94
CA ALA A 205 -20.35 9.17 6.51
C ALA A 205 -20.66 7.94 5.65
N GLY A 206 -21.76 7.27 5.95
CA GLY A 206 -22.18 6.02 5.31
C GLY A 206 -21.55 4.75 5.90
N CYS A 207 -20.77 4.85 6.99
CA CYS A 207 -20.12 3.70 7.64
C CYS A 207 -20.61 3.52 9.09
N HIS A 208 -19.77 3.77 10.09
CA HIS A 208 -20.10 3.56 11.51
C HIS A 208 -20.27 4.89 12.27
N GLU A 209 -21.35 5.62 11.98
CA GLU A 209 -21.54 7.01 12.44
C GLU A 209 -21.95 7.16 13.91
N ASN A 210 -22.60 6.14 14.49
CA ASN A 210 -23.22 6.24 15.82
C ASN A 210 -22.42 5.53 16.93
N ILE A 211 -21.15 5.22 16.69
CA ILE A 211 -20.30 4.51 17.66
C ILE A 211 -20.02 5.40 18.87
N GLY A 212 -20.22 4.86 20.08
CA GLY A 212 -20.11 5.60 21.34
C GLY A 212 -21.26 6.56 21.64
N GLY A 213 -22.30 6.61 20.78
CA GLY A 213 -23.52 7.39 21.01
C GLY A 213 -24.51 6.72 21.96
N PRO A 214 -25.62 7.39 22.31
CA PRO A 214 -26.65 6.85 23.23
C PRO A 214 -27.27 5.52 22.77
N ASP A 215 -27.28 5.28 21.46
CA ASP A 215 -27.85 4.07 20.84
C ASP A 215 -26.81 2.94 20.65
N ASP A 216 -25.53 3.17 20.99
CA ASP A 216 -24.50 2.15 20.91
C ASP A 216 -24.57 1.20 22.11
N GLN A 217 -25.01 -0.04 21.85
CA GLN A 217 -25.18 -1.08 22.87
C GLN A 217 -23.92 -1.90 23.12
N VAL A 218 -22.81 -1.62 22.43
CA VAL A 218 -21.56 -2.36 22.61
C VAL A 218 -20.83 -1.84 23.85
N ALA A 219 -20.81 -2.64 24.91
CA ALA A 219 -20.24 -2.29 26.21
C ALA A 219 -18.77 -1.83 26.17
N TYR A 220 -18.01 -2.19 25.13
CA TYR A 220 -16.61 -1.80 24.95
C TYR A 220 -16.44 -0.46 24.23
N HIS A 221 -17.46 0.07 23.55
CA HIS A 221 -17.40 1.40 22.90
C HIS A 221 -17.59 2.54 23.90
N THR A 222 -16.85 2.49 25.01
CA THR A 222 -16.83 3.56 26.00
C THR A 222 -15.92 4.70 25.52
N SER A 223 -16.15 5.90 26.05
CA SER A 223 -15.27 7.05 25.76
C SER A 223 -13.79 6.73 26.01
N VAL A 224 -13.50 6.00 27.10
CA VAL A 224 -12.12 5.59 27.44
C VAL A 224 -11.48 4.74 26.34
N HIS A 225 -12.20 3.75 25.79
CA HIS A 225 -11.64 2.93 24.70
C HIS A 225 -11.55 3.72 23.41
N LEU A 226 -12.60 4.45 23.02
CA LEU A 226 -12.64 5.18 21.75
C LEU A 226 -11.59 6.30 21.69
N GLU A 227 -11.28 6.95 22.81
CA GLU A 227 -10.27 8.01 22.91
C GLU A 227 -8.83 7.46 22.95
N LYS A 228 -8.62 6.26 23.52
CA LYS A 228 -7.27 5.71 23.76
C LYS A 228 -6.85 4.59 22.83
N VAL A 229 -7.80 3.89 22.21
CA VAL A 229 -7.54 2.63 21.51
C VAL A 229 -8.06 2.71 20.09
N GLN A 230 -7.17 2.47 19.13
CA GLN A 230 -7.51 2.42 17.72
C GLN A 230 -8.53 1.29 17.45
N CYS A 231 -9.54 1.52 16.59
CA CYS A 231 -10.58 0.52 16.28
C CYS A 231 -10.01 -0.85 15.89
N GLN A 232 -8.92 -0.86 15.11
CA GLN A 232 -8.23 -2.08 14.65
C GLN A 232 -7.66 -2.92 15.81
N VAL A 233 -7.39 -2.36 16.99
CA VAL A 233 -6.94 -3.14 18.15
C VAL A 233 -8.00 -4.17 18.55
N CYS A 234 -9.27 -3.79 18.49
CA CYS A 234 -10.39 -4.70 18.79
C CYS A 234 -10.81 -5.47 17.54
N HIS A 235 -10.75 -4.86 16.36
CA HIS A 235 -11.41 -5.39 15.18
C HIS A 235 -10.50 -6.11 14.17
N ALA A 236 -9.18 -5.99 14.24
CA ALA A 236 -8.31 -6.70 13.31
C ALA A 236 -8.18 -8.19 13.67
N ALA A 237 -8.23 -9.06 12.67
CA ALA A 237 -7.70 -10.42 12.80
C ALA A 237 -6.16 -10.40 12.72
N PRO A 238 -5.46 -11.51 13.04
CA PRO A 238 -4.02 -11.66 12.77
C PRO A 238 -3.64 -11.26 11.34
N TYR A 239 -2.53 -10.56 11.17
CA TYR A 239 -2.08 -10.06 9.87
C TYR A 239 -0.57 -10.23 9.67
N LYS A 240 -0.11 -10.01 8.42
CA LYS A 240 1.23 -10.43 7.98
C LYS A 240 2.33 -9.44 8.42
N HIS A 241 3.38 -9.96 9.04
CA HIS A 241 4.60 -9.25 9.42
C HIS A 241 5.76 -9.81 8.59
N CYS A 242 6.62 -8.94 8.06
CA CYS A 242 7.74 -9.36 7.21
C CYS A 242 9.04 -8.81 7.79
N TYR A 243 10.14 -9.55 7.63
CA TYR A 243 11.43 -9.25 8.29
C TYR A 243 12.57 -9.22 7.27
N ASN A 244 13.62 -8.46 7.61
CA ASN A 244 14.95 -8.57 7.00
C ASN A 244 14.96 -8.59 5.46
N CYS A 245 14.36 -7.58 4.83
CA CYS A 245 14.47 -7.43 3.37
C CYS A 245 15.91 -7.06 3.00
N HIS A 246 16.44 -7.71 1.97
CA HIS A 246 17.73 -7.41 1.36
C HIS A 246 17.55 -7.32 -0.14
N VAL A 247 18.07 -6.27 -0.75
CA VAL A 247 17.89 -5.99 -2.18
C VAL A 247 19.24 -6.04 -2.91
N GLN A 248 19.26 -6.70 -4.08
CA GLN A 248 20.48 -6.92 -4.88
C GLN A 248 20.17 -7.07 -6.37
N LEU A 249 21.17 -6.87 -7.23
CA LEU A 249 21.10 -7.25 -8.64
C LEU A 249 21.70 -8.64 -8.85
N SER A 250 21.13 -9.40 -9.78
CA SER A 250 21.77 -10.62 -10.30
C SER A 250 22.96 -10.28 -11.21
N ASP A 251 23.75 -11.28 -11.59
CA ASP A 251 24.86 -11.13 -12.54
C ASP A 251 24.43 -10.56 -13.92
N LYS A 252 23.13 -10.64 -14.23
CA LYS A 252 22.52 -10.10 -15.46
C LYS A 252 21.91 -8.70 -15.27
N GLY A 253 22.12 -8.07 -14.11
CA GLY A 253 21.55 -6.77 -13.76
C GLY A 253 20.05 -6.81 -13.41
N VAL A 254 19.45 -8.00 -13.24
CA VAL A 254 18.02 -8.10 -12.87
C VAL A 254 17.87 -7.88 -11.37
N PRO A 255 17.05 -6.90 -10.92
CA PRO A 255 16.79 -6.66 -9.51
C PRO A 255 16.02 -7.81 -8.85
N TYR A 256 16.42 -8.20 -7.64
CA TYR A 256 15.69 -9.14 -6.80
C TYR A 256 15.83 -8.77 -5.32
N PHE A 257 15.00 -9.39 -4.49
CA PHE A 257 15.09 -9.24 -3.04
C PHE A 257 14.97 -10.59 -2.33
N LYS A 258 15.43 -10.64 -1.10
CA LYS A 258 15.18 -11.73 -0.15
C LYS A 258 14.56 -11.15 1.11
N VAL A 259 13.60 -11.87 1.67
CA VAL A 259 12.99 -11.57 2.97
C VAL A 259 13.02 -12.83 3.81
N GLU A 260 13.07 -12.66 5.11
CA GLU A 260 12.82 -13.77 6.03
C GLU A 260 11.35 -14.20 5.99
N PRO A 261 11.03 -15.43 6.43
CA PRO A 261 9.66 -15.91 6.51
C PRO A 261 8.75 -14.90 7.20
N SER A 262 7.63 -14.58 6.57
CA SER A 262 6.62 -13.73 7.19
C SER A 262 5.90 -14.48 8.30
N GLU A 263 5.54 -13.78 9.37
CA GLU A 263 4.74 -14.31 10.45
C GLU A 263 3.34 -13.67 10.47
N ILE A 264 2.34 -14.35 11.04
CA ILE A 264 0.96 -13.88 11.08
C ILE A 264 0.43 -13.92 12.51
N TYR A 265 0.23 -12.75 13.10
CA TYR A 265 -0.33 -12.55 14.43
C TYR A 265 -0.86 -11.11 14.57
N LEU A 266 -1.42 -10.77 15.73
CA LEU A 266 -1.79 -9.40 16.08
C LEU A 266 -0.78 -8.88 17.11
N ILE A 267 -0.37 -7.62 16.98
CA ILE A 267 0.45 -6.97 18.00
C ILE A 267 -0.03 -5.53 18.22
N ILE A 268 -0.12 -5.14 19.48
CA ILE A 268 -0.53 -3.83 19.97
C ILE A 268 0.70 -3.12 20.53
N GLY A 269 0.89 -1.86 20.19
CA GLY A 269 1.92 -1.04 20.83
C GLY A 269 1.48 0.40 21.02
N LYS A 270 2.41 1.25 21.45
CA LYS A 270 2.15 2.68 21.56
C LYS A 270 2.12 3.31 20.18
N ASN A 271 1.27 4.33 20.01
CA ASN A 271 1.15 5.05 18.75
C ASN A 271 2.40 5.90 18.44
N PRO A 272 3.20 5.58 17.39
CA PRO A 272 4.38 6.37 17.04
C PRO A 272 4.05 7.72 16.38
N ILE A 273 2.82 7.91 15.91
CA ILE A 273 2.38 9.09 15.15
C ILE A 273 1.21 9.80 15.82
N ARG A 274 1.17 9.78 17.16
CA ARG A 274 0.08 10.37 17.93
C ARG A 274 -0.07 11.87 17.62
N SER A 275 -1.26 12.25 17.19
CA SER A 275 -1.63 13.63 16.85
C SER A 275 -3.07 13.90 17.29
N PRO A 276 -3.57 15.15 17.21
CA PRO A 276 -4.99 15.43 17.38
C PRO A 276 -5.89 14.62 16.42
N GLU A 277 -5.47 14.36 15.18
CA GLU A 277 -6.26 13.52 14.26
C GLU A 277 -6.15 12.01 14.54
N ARG A 278 -5.07 11.58 15.22
CA ARG A 278 -4.84 10.19 15.63
C ARG A 278 -4.50 10.13 17.13
N PRO A 279 -5.49 10.36 18.02
CA PRO A 279 -5.25 10.61 19.43
C PRO A 279 -4.94 9.35 20.25
N TRP A 280 -5.13 8.16 19.65
CA TRP A 280 -5.01 6.87 20.34
C TRP A 280 -3.63 6.69 20.96
N GLU A 281 -3.63 6.15 22.17
CA GLU A 281 -2.45 5.71 22.90
C GLU A 281 -1.98 4.34 22.42
N TYR A 282 -2.93 3.41 22.21
CA TYR A 282 -2.68 2.04 21.76
C TYR A 282 -3.20 1.81 20.35
N VAL A 283 -2.33 1.27 19.50
CA VAL A 283 -2.57 1.02 18.08
C VAL A 283 -2.08 -0.38 17.72
N VAL A 284 -2.56 -0.91 16.59
CA VAL A 284 -1.93 -2.10 16.01
C VAL A 284 -0.67 -1.70 15.25
N LEU A 285 0.38 -2.50 15.37
CA LEU A 285 1.68 -2.25 14.73
C LEU A 285 2.03 -3.31 13.69
N ARG A 286 2.82 -2.93 12.69
CA ARG A 286 3.33 -3.87 11.70
C ARG A 286 4.84 -3.73 11.56
N HIS A 287 5.50 -4.87 11.66
CA HIS A 287 6.90 -4.99 11.26
C HIS A 287 7.06 -4.73 9.75
N VAL A 288 7.89 -3.75 9.42
CA VAL A 288 8.31 -3.50 8.03
C VAL A 288 9.57 -4.31 7.72
N PRO A 289 9.69 -4.94 6.54
CA PRO A 289 10.84 -5.79 6.24
C PRO A 289 12.04 -4.90 5.89
N ILE A 290 12.86 -4.60 6.89
CA ILE A 290 14.07 -3.79 6.79
C ILE A 290 15.11 -4.39 7.73
N ALA A 291 16.38 -4.25 7.40
CA ALA A 291 17.54 -4.58 8.21
C ALA A 291 18.57 -3.46 8.07
N ARG A 292 19.54 -3.37 8.99
CA ARG A 292 20.61 -2.35 8.94
C ARG A 292 21.42 -2.44 7.65
N ASP A 293 21.53 -3.64 7.09
CA ASP A 293 22.26 -4.00 5.89
C ASP A 293 21.36 -4.31 4.69
N THR A 294 20.08 -3.90 4.71
CA THR A 294 19.15 -4.08 3.56
C THR A 294 19.75 -3.70 2.22
N TYR A 295 20.58 -2.64 2.20
CA TYR A 295 21.18 -2.06 1.01
C TYR A 295 22.68 -2.34 0.86
N ALA A 296 23.24 -3.33 1.58
CA ALA A 296 24.69 -3.60 1.61
C ALA A 296 25.31 -3.89 0.23
N TYR A 297 24.52 -4.35 -0.75
CA TYR A 297 24.96 -4.52 -2.13
C TYR A 297 25.33 -3.20 -2.83
N TYR A 298 24.67 -2.11 -2.44
CA TYR A 298 24.85 -0.79 -3.05
C TYR A 298 25.89 0.08 -2.32
N GLY A 299 26.28 -0.29 -1.11
CA GLY A 299 27.26 0.42 -0.32
C GLY A 299 27.26 0.00 1.14
N GLU A 300 28.31 0.39 1.86
CA GLU A 300 28.43 0.12 3.29
C GLU A 300 27.59 1.11 4.11
N ASN A 301 26.90 0.60 5.14
CA ASN A 301 26.16 1.41 6.12
C ASN A 301 25.25 2.50 5.51
N LEU A 302 24.46 2.13 4.49
CA LEU A 302 23.56 3.09 3.82
C LEU A 302 22.37 3.55 4.69
N LEU A 303 22.18 2.97 5.87
CA LEU A 303 21.15 3.37 6.84
C LEU A 303 21.80 3.79 8.18
N PRO A 304 22.65 4.83 8.19
CA PRO A 304 23.40 5.22 9.39
C PRO A 304 22.50 5.67 10.54
N ASN A 305 21.28 6.12 10.25
CA ASN A 305 20.27 6.56 11.22
C ASN A 305 19.16 5.50 11.39
N PHE A 306 19.49 4.21 11.27
CA PHE A 306 18.50 3.11 11.31
C PHE A 306 17.49 3.24 12.47
N ASP A 307 17.99 3.57 13.67
CA ASP A 307 17.22 3.68 14.91
C ASP A 307 16.39 4.97 15.03
N ALA A 308 16.49 5.89 14.07
CA ALA A 308 15.67 7.11 14.05
C ALA A 308 14.19 6.84 13.69
N ARG A 309 13.87 5.62 13.26
CA ARG A 309 12.51 5.17 12.95
C ARG A 309 12.29 3.73 13.38
N GLU A 310 11.13 3.50 14.00
CA GLU A 310 10.66 2.19 14.42
C GLU A 310 10.56 1.19 13.26
N THR A 311 10.85 -0.08 13.54
CA THR A 311 10.57 -1.19 12.60
C THR A 311 9.15 -1.73 12.80
N TRP A 312 8.60 -1.59 14.01
CA TRP A 312 7.18 -1.79 14.33
C TRP A 312 6.39 -0.49 14.16
N THR A 313 5.93 -0.24 12.94
CA THR A 313 5.26 1.00 12.54
C THR A 313 3.74 0.96 12.71
N TYR A 314 3.09 2.13 12.83
CA TYR A 314 1.62 2.26 12.83
C TYR A 314 0.97 1.51 11.65
N ALA A 315 -0.10 0.77 11.90
CA ALA A 315 -0.73 -0.08 10.90
C ALA A 315 -2.25 0.11 10.77
N THR A 316 -2.72 -0.15 9.54
CA THR A 316 -4.13 -0.21 9.15
C THR A 316 -4.37 -1.53 8.38
N PRO A 317 -4.35 -2.69 9.07
CA PRO A 317 -4.53 -3.99 8.43
C PRO A 317 -5.93 -4.14 7.82
N HIS A 318 -6.02 -4.86 6.70
CA HIS A 318 -7.28 -5.09 5.99
C HIS A 318 -7.89 -6.43 6.41
N THR A 319 -8.21 -6.55 7.70
CA THR A 319 -8.59 -7.82 8.34
C THR A 319 -9.77 -7.66 9.30
N ILE A 320 -10.57 -6.62 9.12
CA ILE A 320 -11.61 -6.23 10.06
C ILE A 320 -12.62 -7.35 10.25
N GLN A 321 -12.90 -7.68 11.51
CA GLN A 321 -13.89 -8.63 11.94
C GLN A 321 -14.87 -7.96 12.90
N ARG A 322 -16.13 -8.41 12.85
CA ARG A 322 -17.16 -7.97 13.81
C ARG A 322 -16.86 -8.48 15.23
N ARG A 323 -16.28 -9.68 15.34
CA ARG A 323 -15.87 -10.31 16.60
C ARG A 323 -14.49 -10.91 16.43
N THR A 324 -13.65 -10.68 17.40
CA THR A 324 -12.27 -11.17 17.47
C THR A 324 -12.00 -11.75 18.86
N PRO A 325 -10.90 -12.49 19.05
CA PRO A 325 -10.49 -12.94 20.38
C PRO A 325 -10.36 -11.80 21.40
N GLN A 326 -9.94 -10.61 20.96
CA GLN A 326 -9.78 -9.42 21.82
C GLN A 326 -11.12 -8.95 22.40
N THR A 327 -12.22 -9.17 21.69
CA THR A 327 -13.58 -8.73 22.07
C THR A 327 -14.35 -9.74 22.92
N GLU A 328 -13.75 -10.89 23.28
CA GLU A 328 -14.45 -11.94 24.02
C GLU A 328 -14.67 -11.60 25.50
N SER A 329 -13.71 -10.92 26.13
CA SER A 329 -13.75 -10.53 27.54
C SER A 329 -12.77 -9.39 27.83
N CYS A 330 -12.90 -8.71 28.98
CA CYS A 330 -11.92 -7.69 29.38
C CYS A 330 -10.50 -8.28 29.44
N ASN A 331 -10.34 -9.48 29.99
CA ASN A 331 -9.04 -10.14 30.16
C ASN A 331 -8.48 -10.71 28.85
N SER A 332 -9.26 -10.69 27.76
CA SER A 332 -8.73 -11.02 26.44
C SER A 332 -7.74 -9.96 25.95
N CYS A 333 -7.82 -8.74 26.48
CA CYS A 333 -6.88 -7.65 26.23
C CYS A 333 -6.14 -7.23 27.51
N HIS A 334 -6.86 -6.93 28.59
CA HIS A 334 -6.30 -6.48 29.86
C HIS A 334 -5.54 -7.62 30.57
N GLY A 335 -4.33 -7.33 31.04
CA GLY A 335 -3.41 -8.31 31.60
C GLY A 335 -2.87 -9.35 30.60
N ASN A 336 -3.22 -9.26 29.31
CA ASN A 336 -2.79 -10.21 28.29
C ASN A 336 -1.51 -9.73 27.57
N ALA A 337 -0.36 -9.91 28.21
CA ALA A 337 0.93 -9.49 27.68
C ALA A 337 1.28 -10.05 26.28
N SER A 338 0.67 -11.17 25.87
CA SER A 338 0.95 -11.80 24.57
C SER A 338 0.50 -10.97 23.36
N LEU A 339 -0.43 -10.03 23.55
CA LEU A 339 -0.91 -9.13 22.49
C LEU A 339 -0.08 -7.86 22.35
N PHE A 340 0.85 -7.59 23.26
CA PHE A 340 1.55 -6.31 23.31
C PHE A 340 3.00 -6.43 22.87
N LEU A 341 3.48 -5.39 22.18
CA LEU A 341 4.88 -5.21 21.85
C LEU A 341 5.65 -4.85 23.13
N THR A 342 6.10 -5.88 23.85
CA THR A 342 6.93 -5.73 25.04
C THR A 342 8.41 -5.72 24.67
N GLU A 343 9.27 -5.26 25.59
CA GLU A 343 10.71 -5.35 25.41
C GLU A 343 11.19 -6.80 25.22
N ASP A 344 10.66 -7.74 26.01
CA ASP A 344 10.94 -9.17 25.86
C ASP A 344 10.58 -9.67 24.46
N PHE A 345 9.42 -9.27 23.94
CA PHE A 345 9.00 -9.62 22.59
C PHE A 345 10.01 -9.15 21.55
N VAL A 346 10.44 -7.89 21.61
CA VAL A 346 11.42 -7.33 20.66
C VAL A 346 12.76 -8.03 20.80
N ARG A 347 13.25 -8.25 22.02
CA ARG A 347 14.53 -8.97 22.26
C ARG A 347 14.52 -10.39 21.71
N ARG A 348 13.39 -11.09 21.77
CA ARG A 348 13.26 -12.44 21.22
C ARG A 348 13.12 -12.47 19.70
N LYS A 349 12.45 -11.48 19.11
CA LYS A 349 12.13 -11.45 17.68
C LYS A 349 13.20 -10.75 16.84
N ALA A 350 13.69 -9.60 17.28
CA ALA A 350 14.63 -8.76 16.56
C ALA A 350 15.48 -7.94 17.56
N PRO A 351 16.48 -8.55 18.23
CA PRO A 351 17.24 -7.90 19.29
C PRO A 351 17.96 -6.62 18.83
N ASP A 352 18.42 -6.58 17.57
CA ASP A 352 19.13 -5.44 16.98
C ASP A 352 18.23 -4.23 16.68
N GLU A 353 16.92 -4.37 16.89
CA GLU A 353 15.92 -3.33 16.64
C GLU A 353 15.32 -2.75 17.93
N LEU A 354 15.82 -3.16 19.11
CA LEU A 354 15.27 -2.69 20.37
C LEU A 354 15.30 -1.16 20.48
N GLU A 355 16.43 -0.55 20.11
CA GLU A 355 16.62 0.89 20.21
C GLU A 355 15.68 1.67 19.28
N ALA A 356 15.49 1.18 18.05
CA ALA A 356 14.54 1.72 17.08
C ALA A 356 13.09 1.69 17.60
N ASN A 357 12.73 0.68 18.40
CA ASN A 357 11.35 0.44 18.83
C ASN A 357 11.04 0.91 20.26
N ARG A 358 12.00 1.52 20.98
CA ARG A 358 11.83 1.93 22.39
C ARG A 358 10.57 2.75 22.66
N ASN A 359 10.16 3.59 21.70
CA ASN A 359 9.02 4.50 21.84
C ASN A 359 7.66 3.83 21.59
N VAL A 360 7.65 2.66 20.93
CA VAL A 360 6.43 1.90 20.62
C VAL A 360 6.20 0.72 21.57
N ILE A 361 7.17 0.43 22.45
CA ILE A 361 7.07 -0.62 23.46
C ILE A 361 6.09 -0.24 24.58
N VAL A 362 5.31 -1.24 24.98
CA VAL A 362 4.38 -1.17 26.11
C VAL A 362 5.05 -1.74 27.35
N THR A 363 5.25 -0.89 28.35
CA THR A 363 5.97 -1.20 29.60
C THR A 363 5.04 -1.65 30.72
N GLU A 364 3.77 -1.27 30.64
CA GLU A 364 2.72 -1.65 31.59
C GLU A 364 1.53 -2.16 30.78
N ILE A 365 1.13 -3.41 31.02
CA ILE A 365 -0.01 -4.01 30.33
C ILE A 365 -1.29 -3.48 30.98
N PRO A 366 -2.23 -2.89 30.21
CA PRO A 366 -3.47 -2.34 30.74
C PRO A 366 -4.37 -3.34 31.47
#